data_AF-A0A8W8IHS2-F1
#
_entry.id   AF-A0A8W8IHS2-F1
#
_cell.length_a   1.000
_cell.length_b   1.000
_cell.length_c   1.000
_cell.angle_alpha   90.00
_cell.angle_beta   90.00
_cell.angle_gamma   90.00
#
_symmetry.space_group_name_H-M   'P 1'
#
loop_
_entity.id
_entity.type
_entity.pdbx_description
1 polymer ?
#
loop_
_entity_poly.entity_id
_entity_poly.type
_entity_poly.pdbx_seq_one_letter_code
_entity_poly.pdbx_strand_id
1 'polypeptide(L)' 'EKVAEITCEAPTFTVAWHPRRPLLAYACDDRDTYDRNRDAGTVKVFGFPSDNS' A
#
# COMPACT_ATOMS: atom_id res chain seq x y z
N GLU A 1 2.22 -17.81 -14.61
CA GLU A 1 2.42 -18.11 -13.18
C GLU A 1 2.22 -16.82 -12.38
N LYS A 2 1.57 -16.88 -11.20
CA LYS A 2 1.28 -15.70 -10.36
C LYS A 2 2.40 -15.57 -9.31
N VAL A 3 3.09 -14.42 -9.28
CA VAL A 3 4.27 -14.21 -8.42
C VAL A 3 3.92 -13.67 -7.03
N ALA A 4 2.91 -12.80 -6.94
CA ALA A 4 2.47 -12.22 -5.67
C ALA A 4 0.98 -11.83 -5.71
N GLU A 5 0.39 -11.74 -4.52
CA GLU A 5 -0.95 -11.20 -4.27
C GLU A 5 -0.88 -10.34 -3.00
N ILE A 6 -1.37 -9.11 -3.08
CA ILE A 6 -1.41 -8.19 -1.96
C ILE A 6 -2.88 -7.92 -1.65
N THR A 7 -3.36 -8.44 -0.53
CA THR A 7 -4.73 -8.20 -0.07
C THR A 7 -4.87 -6.76 0.41
N CYS A 8 -5.94 -6.09 -0.04
CA CYS A 8 -6.28 -4.72 0.36
C CYS A 8 -7.68 -4.72 0.96
N GLU A 9 -7.91 -3.90 1.98
CA GLU A 9 -9.20 -3.78 2.67
C GLU A 9 -10.17 -2.83 1.94
N ALA A 10 -9.62 -1.93 1.11
CA ALA A 10 -10.39 -1.00 0.27
C ALA A 10 -9.89 -1.01 -1.19
N PRO A 11 -10.68 -0.48 -2.14
CA PRO A 11 -10.26 -0.34 -3.54
C PRO A 11 -8.95 0.43 -3.69
N THR A 12 -8.04 -0.10 -4.52
CA THR A 12 -6.76 0.55 -4.82
C THR A 12 -6.92 1.51 -5.99
N PHE A 13 -6.47 2.75 -5.84
CA PHE A 13 -6.61 3.79 -6.86
C PHE A 13 -5.36 3.96 -7.72
N THR A 14 -4.18 3.86 -7.11
CA THR A 14 -2.92 4.05 -7.82
C THR A 14 -1.84 3.14 -7.25
N VAL A 15 -0.93 2.74 -8.13
CA VAL A 15 0.24 1.91 -7.83
C VAL A 15 1.46 2.48 -8.53
N ALA A 16 2.62 2.37 -7.91
CA ALA A 16 3.90 2.81 -8.49
C ALA A 16 5.05 1.90 -8.06
N TRP A 17 5.89 1.51 -9.02
CA TRP A 17 7.10 0.73 -8.77
C TRP A 17 8.30 1.63 -8.52
N HIS A 18 9.17 1.24 -7.61
CA HIS A 18 10.47 1.90 -7.47
C HIS A 18 11.38 1.53 -8.66
N PRO A 19 12.06 2.49 -9.31
CA PRO A 19 12.76 2.26 -10.58
C PRO A 19 14.00 1.34 -10.47
N ARG A 20 14.47 1.05 -9.25
CA ARG A 20 15.72 0.30 -9.00
C ARG A 20 15.61 -0.81 -7.95
N ARG A 21 14.45 -0.95 -7.31
CA ARG A 21 14.27 -1.86 -6.15
C ARG A 21 12.93 -2.57 -6.30
N PRO A 22 12.78 -3.80 -5.82
CA PRO A 22 11.52 -4.54 -5.85
C PRO A 22 10.56 -4.00 -4.77
N LEU A 23 10.22 -2.71 -4.86
CA LEU A 23 9.30 -2.02 -3.96
C LEU A 23 8.10 -1.54 -4.77
N LEU A 24 6.91 -1.76 -4.20
CA LEU A 24 5.64 -1.34 -4.77
C LEU A 24 4.93 -0.41 -3.78
N ALA A 25 4.73 0.84 -4.16
CA ALA A 25 3.85 1.76 -3.44
C ALA A 25 2.42 1.66 -4.00
N TYR A 26 1.43 1.69 -3.12
CA TYR A 26 0.02 1.67 -3.50
C TYR A 26 -0.82 2.50 -2.54
N ALA A 27 -1.91 3.07 -3.05
CA ALA A 27 -2.86 3.85 -2.26
C ALA A 27 -4.28 3.31 -2.43
N CYS A 28 -4.98 3.17 -1.30
CA CYS A 28 -6.35 2.66 -1.23
C CYS A 28 -7.29 3.74 -0.67
N ASP A 29 -8.60 3.62 -0.92
CA ASP A 29 -9.64 4.44 -0.28
C ASP A 29 -9.87 4.03 1.18
N ASP A 30 -8.79 3.90 1.95
CA ASP A 30 -8.86 3.55 3.37
C ASP A 30 -9.38 4.78 4.12
N ARG A 31 -10.70 4.99 4.09
CA ARG A 31 -11.38 5.96 4.94
C ARG A 31 -11.53 5.33 6.31
N ASP A 32 -10.72 5.79 7.25
CA ASP A 32 -10.90 5.38 8.63
C ASP A 32 -12.25 5.93 9.12
N THR A 33 -13.20 5.03 9.38
CA THR A 33 -14.58 5.40 9.76
C THR A 33 -14.64 6.28 11.00
N TYR A 34 -13.58 6.26 11.82
CA TYR A 34 -13.46 6.98 13.09
C TYR A 34 -12.92 8.40 12.98
N ASP A 35 -12.15 8.75 11.93
CA ASP A 35 -11.50 10.06 11.84
C ASP A 35 -11.78 10.72 10.48
N ARG A 36 -13.06 11.07 10.26
CA ARG A 36 -13.54 11.77 9.06
C ARG A 36 -12.91 13.16 8.84
N ASN A 37 -12.10 13.66 9.79
CA ASN A 37 -11.37 14.92 9.65
C ASN A 37 -9.96 14.74 9.09
N ARG A 38 -9.49 13.51 8.88
CA ARG A 38 -8.24 13.24 8.15
C ARG A 38 -8.54 12.87 6.71
N ASP A 39 -8.59 13.87 5.83
CA ASP A 39 -8.51 13.70 4.37
C ASP A 39 -7.15 13.12 3.90
N ALA A 40 -6.29 12.70 4.83
CA ALA A 40 -5.01 12.10 4.55
C ALA A 40 -5.21 10.62 4.22
N GLY A 41 -5.39 10.31 2.94
CA GLY A 41 -5.38 8.93 2.45
C GLY A 41 -4.10 8.18 2.82
N THR A 42 -4.19 6.85 2.96
CA THR A 42 -3.04 6.02 3.35
C THR A 42 -2.25 5.54 2.13
N VAL A 43 -0.93 5.73 2.16
CA VAL A 43 0.01 5.12 1.19
C VAL A 43 0.72 3.96 1.88
N LYS A 44 0.66 2.78 1.26
CA LYS A 44 1.29 1.55 1.75
C LYS A 44 2.42 1.15 0.80
N VAL A 45 3.43 0.44 1.31
CA VAL A 45 4.58 -0.04 0.52
C VAL A 45 4.80 -1.53 0.78
N PHE A 46 4.84 -2.31 -0.29
CA PHE A 46 5.21 -3.72 -0.27
C PHE A 46 6.67 -3.91 -0.69
N GLY A 47 7.36 -4.84 -0.04
CA GLY A 47 8.73 -5.23 -0.39
C GLY A 47 9.84 -4.63 0.49
N PHE A 48 9.51 -3.87 1.55
CA PHE A 48 10.51 -3.54 2.55
C PHE A 48 10.99 -4.81 3.27
N PRO A 49 12.29 -4.93 3.56
CA PRO A 49 12.79 -6.02 4.39
C PRO A 49 12.10 -5.93 5.76
N SER A 50 11.57 -7.05 6.24
CA SER A 50 11.17 -7.17 7.64
C SER A 50 12.45 -6.98 8.48
N ASP A 51 12.44 -6.10 9.48
CA ASP A 51 13.53 -6.04 10.46
C ASP A 51 13.64 -7.42 11.11
N ASN A 52 14.65 -8.18 10.71
CA ASN A 52 14.97 -9.46 11.30
C ASN A 52 15.95 -9.20 12.45
N SER A 53 15.41 -8.72 13.58
CA SER A 53 16.11 -8.68 14.87
C SER A 53 15.92 -9.99 15.62
#